data_AF-A0A9D7CCN5-F1
#
_entry.id   AF-A0A9D7CCN5-F1
#
_cell.length_a   1.000
_cell.length_b   1.000
_cell.length_c   1.000
_cell.angle_alpha   90.00
_cell.angle_beta   90.00
_cell.angle_gamma   90.00
#
_symmetry.space_group_name_H-M   'P 1'
#
loop_
_entity.id
_entity.type
_entity.pdbx_description
1 polymer ?
#
loop_
_entity_poly.entity_id
_entity_poly.type
_entity_poly.pdbx_seq_one_letter_code
_entity_poly.pdbx_strand_id
1 'polypeptide(L)'
;MSRYPIPAARHRHEQVVERSRFICTLAPAVSAAEAHAVIRDVAAAMPDAHHHCWAFVAGAPGNTDLVGSNDDGEPRGTAGRPMLVALLHSGVGEIVAVVTRYFGGVKLGTGGLARAYGGVVQAAISTLPRIDRVATTPCEVTLAYAHVAAVQHLLPRYGVTVEAQRFDVAVHLELQVPVEQAAALVQAIGDATRGAAAVRLGAPADG
;
A
#
# COMPACT_ATOMS: atom_id res chain seq x y z
N MET A 1 -8.68 7.46 5.16
CA MET A 1 -8.58 6.25 6.00
C MET A 1 -7.26 6.32 6.74
N SER A 2 -7.21 6.07 8.05
CA SER A 2 -5.96 6.17 8.83
C SER A 2 -5.09 4.91 8.77
N ARG A 3 -5.70 3.77 8.42
CA ARG A 3 -5.04 2.48 8.26
C ARG A 3 -5.67 1.68 7.12
N TYR A 4 -4.85 1.03 6.30
CA TYR A 4 -5.32 0.13 5.23
C TYR A 4 -4.24 -0.87 4.81
N PRO A 5 -4.62 -2.03 4.24
CA PRO A 5 -3.64 -3.01 3.81
C PRO A 5 -2.97 -2.62 2.48
N ILE A 6 -1.68 -2.91 2.38
CA ILE A 6 -0.87 -2.80 1.17
C ILE A 6 -0.09 -4.11 0.94
N PRO A 7 0.39 -4.40 -0.29
CA PRO A 7 1.27 -5.55 -0.52
C PRO A 7 2.52 -5.50 0.36
N ALA A 8 2.82 -6.59 1.07
CA ALA A 8 4.05 -6.66 1.89
C ALA A 8 5.32 -6.75 1.03
N ALA A 9 5.20 -7.39 -0.13
CA ALA A 9 6.25 -7.61 -1.10
C ALA A 9 5.63 -7.96 -2.46
N ARG A 10 6.49 -8.16 -3.47
CA ARG A 10 6.07 -8.75 -4.75
C ARG A 10 5.52 -10.16 -4.51
N HIS A 11 4.36 -10.47 -5.10
CA HIS A 11 3.68 -11.76 -5.00
C HIS A 11 3.30 -12.26 -6.40
N ARG A 12 3.35 -13.57 -6.61
CA ARG A 12 2.99 -14.19 -7.89
C ARG A 12 1.95 -15.29 -7.70
N HIS A 13 1.00 -15.32 -8.63
CA HIS A 13 -0.01 -16.37 -8.73
C HIS A 13 -0.17 -16.77 -10.19
N GLU A 14 -0.27 -18.07 -10.46
CA GLU A 14 -0.44 -18.60 -11.81
C GLU A 14 -1.73 -19.40 -11.91
N GLN A 15 -2.43 -19.23 -13.03
CA GLN A 15 -3.60 -20.03 -13.36
C GLN A 15 -3.62 -20.36 -14.86
N VAL A 16 -4.10 -21.56 -15.19
CA VAL A 16 -4.37 -21.97 -16.57
C VAL A 16 -5.88 -21.86 -16.83
N VAL A 17 -6.27 -21.19 -17.91
CA VAL A 17 -7.65 -21.04 -18.37
C VAL A 17 -7.70 -21.37 -19.85
N GLU A 18 -8.47 -22.39 -20.24
CA GLU A 18 -8.62 -22.81 -21.64
C GLU A 18 -7.25 -22.93 -22.34
N ARG A 19 -6.33 -23.68 -21.72
CA ARG A 19 -4.94 -23.93 -22.16
C ARG A 19 -4.02 -22.69 -22.19
N SER A 20 -4.55 -21.48 -22.00
CA SER A 20 -3.74 -20.27 -21.87
C SER A 20 -3.22 -20.14 -20.44
N ARG A 21 -1.93 -19.83 -20.27
CA ARG A 21 -1.30 -19.63 -18.96
C ARG A 21 -1.32 -18.14 -18.61
N PHE A 22 -1.82 -17.81 -17.43
CA PHE A 22 -1.89 -16.45 -16.89
C PHE A 22 -1.07 -16.38 -15.60
N ILE A 23 -0.06 -15.51 -15.59
CA ILE A 23 0.81 -15.27 -14.43
C ILE A 23 0.53 -13.86 -13.93
N CYS A 24 -0.15 -13.74 -12.80
CA CYS A 24 -0.38 -12.48 -12.12
C CYS A 24 0.81 -12.16 -11.21
N THR A 25 1.45 -11.02 -11.43
CA THR A 25 2.40 -10.42 -10.48
C THR A 25 1.74 -9.23 -9.81
N LEU A 26 1.62 -9.28 -8.48
CA LEU A 26 1.23 -8.15 -7.64
C LEU A 26 2.47 -7.55 -6.98
N ALA A 27 2.52 -6.24 -6.79
CA ALA A 27 3.61 -5.57 -6.08
C ALA A 27 3.13 -4.26 -5.43
N PRO A 28 3.83 -3.77 -4.38
CA PRO A 28 3.59 -2.43 -3.86
C PRO A 28 3.97 -1.37 -4.90
N ALA A 29 3.17 -0.30 -4.99
CA ALA A 29 3.45 0.88 -5.80
C ALA A 29 2.67 2.09 -5.27
N VAL A 30 3.37 3.13 -4.78
CA VAL A 30 2.75 4.36 -4.25
C VAL A 30 2.62 5.46 -5.30
N SER A 31 3.10 5.21 -6.51
CA SER A 31 2.99 6.17 -7.62
C SER A 31 2.85 5.47 -8.95
N ALA A 32 2.38 6.22 -9.95
CA ALA A 32 2.38 5.75 -11.34
C ALA A 32 3.81 5.43 -11.82
N ALA A 33 4.83 6.16 -11.38
CA ALA A 33 6.22 5.91 -11.77
C ALA A 33 6.72 4.54 -11.26
N GLU A 34 6.43 4.21 -10.00
CA GLU A 34 6.75 2.91 -9.40
C GLU A 34 5.97 1.77 -10.05
N ALA A 35 4.67 1.96 -10.30
CA ALA A 35 3.85 0.97 -11.00
C ALA A 35 4.44 0.65 -12.38
N HIS A 36 4.82 1.68 -13.16
CA HIS A 36 5.45 1.48 -14.46
C HIS A 36 6.84 0.83 -14.37
N ALA A 37 7.59 1.05 -13.29
CA ALA A 37 8.84 0.33 -13.07
C ALA A 37 8.60 -1.17 -12.91
N VAL A 38 7.64 -1.57 -12.07
CA VAL A 38 7.25 -2.98 -11.92
C VAL A 38 6.79 -3.59 -13.24
N ILE A 39 5.98 -2.86 -14.02
CA ILE A 39 5.50 -3.30 -15.33
C ILE A 39 6.68 -3.62 -16.27
N ARG A 40 7.65 -2.70 -16.39
CA ARG A 40 8.84 -2.92 -17.21
C ARG A 40 9.66 -4.11 -16.73
N ASP A 41 9.86 -4.25 -15.41
CA ASP A 41 10.61 -5.36 -14.84
C ASP A 41 9.95 -6.72 -15.14
N VAL A 42 8.62 -6.78 -15.04
CA VAL A 42 7.86 -8.01 -15.31
C VAL A 42 7.92 -8.37 -16.79
N ALA A 43 7.77 -7.40 -17.69
CA ALA A 43 7.89 -7.61 -19.13
C ALA A 43 9.31 -8.06 -19.52
N ALA A 44 10.35 -7.43 -18.97
CA ALA A 44 11.74 -7.81 -19.21
C ALA A 44 12.07 -9.23 -18.71
N ALA A 45 11.41 -9.68 -17.64
CA ALA A 45 11.60 -11.04 -17.10
C ALA A 45 10.86 -12.14 -17.89
N MET A 46 9.89 -11.80 -18.74
CA MET A 46 9.07 -12.75 -19.51
C MET A 46 8.85 -12.26 -20.96
N PRO A 47 9.93 -12.00 -21.72
CA PRO A 47 9.85 -11.33 -23.03
C PRO A 47 9.19 -12.19 -24.13
N ASP A 48 8.99 -13.47 -23.89
CA ASP A 48 8.36 -14.44 -24.79
C ASP A 48 6.84 -14.54 -24.60
N ALA A 49 6.26 -13.79 -23.66
CA ALA A 49 4.83 -13.73 -23.45
C ALA A 49 4.12 -12.97 -24.57
N HIS A 50 2.82 -13.23 -24.73
CA HIS A 50 2.02 -12.56 -25.77
C HIS A 50 1.55 -11.18 -25.32
N HIS A 51 1.20 -11.05 -24.03
CA HIS A 51 0.66 -9.84 -23.45
C HIS A 51 1.11 -9.72 -21.98
N HIS A 52 1.36 -8.49 -21.55
CA HIS A 52 1.57 -8.03 -20.18
C HIS A 52 0.54 -6.96 -19.83
N CYS A 53 -0.73 -7.35 -19.77
CA CYS A 53 -1.80 -6.44 -19.36
C CYS A 53 -1.59 -6.01 -17.91
N TRP A 54 -1.95 -4.77 -17.59
CA TRP A 54 -1.69 -4.23 -16.26
C TRP A 54 -2.80 -3.32 -15.76
N ALA A 55 -2.85 -3.18 -14.43
CA ALA A 55 -3.66 -2.19 -13.73
C ALA A 55 -2.96 -1.80 -12.44
N PHE A 56 -3.17 -0.57 -11.96
CA PHE A 56 -2.68 -0.13 -10.65
C PHE A 56 -3.66 0.80 -9.95
N VAL A 57 -3.58 0.79 -8.63
CA VAL A 57 -4.20 1.75 -7.69
C VAL A 57 -3.07 2.23 -6.78
N ALA A 58 -2.52 3.41 -7.07
CA ALA A 58 -1.35 3.95 -6.38
C ALA A 58 -1.72 4.82 -5.16
N GLY A 59 -2.99 4.81 -4.76
CA GLY A 59 -3.47 5.51 -3.56
C GLY A 59 -4.10 4.55 -2.55
N ALA A 60 -4.61 5.13 -1.46
CA ALA A 60 -5.40 4.42 -0.47
C ALA A 60 -6.65 3.78 -1.10
N PRO A 61 -7.20 2.69 -0.51
CA PRO A 61 -8.45 2.10 -0.96
C PRO A 61 -9.57 3.14 -1.10
N GLY A 62 -10.31 3.09 -2.21
CA GLY A 62 -11.35 4.06 -2.53
C GLY A 62 -10.86 5.37 -3.13
N ASN A 63 -9.56 5.66 -3.12
CA ASN A 63 -8.99 6.77 -3.88
C ASN A 63 -8.82 6.37 -5.35
N THR A 64 -9.44 7.12 -6.26
CA THR A 64 -9.39 6.88 -7.70
C THR A 64 -8.57 7.90 -8.48
N ASP A 65 -7.88 8.82 -7.81
CA ASP A 65 -7.10 9.89 -8.44
C ASP A 65 -5.83 9.36 -9.11
N LEU A 66 -5.27 8.27 -8.57
CA LEU A 66 -4.01 7.67 -9.02
C LEU A 66 -4.21 6.21 -9.47
N VAL A 67 -5.04 6.02 -10.49
CA VAL A 67 -5.32 4.71 -11.09
C VAL A 67 -4.93 4.65 -12.56
N GLY A 68 -4.63 3.45 -13.06
CA GLY A 68 -4.35 3.23 -14.46
C GLY A 68 -4.56 1.77 -14.86
N SER A 69 -4.78 1.54 -16.16
CA SER A 69 -4.82 0.18 -16.72
C SER A 69 -4.53 0.17 -18.22
N ASN A 70 -4.08 -0.97 -18.74
CA ASN A 70 -3.81 -1.18 -20.16
C ASN A 70 -4.05 -2.64 -20.56
N ASP A 71 -4.62 -2.84 -21.75
CA ASP A 71 -4.91 -4.15 -22.32
C ASP A 71 -3.71 -4.78 -23.07
N ASP A 72 -2.62 -4.05 -23.29
CA ASP A 72 -1.39 -4.52 -23.95
C ASP A 72 -1.61 -5.36 -25.22
N GLY A 73 -2.46 -4.86 -26.12
CA GLY A 73 -2.77 -5.55 -27.39
C GLY A 73 -3.89 -6.59 -27.32
N GLU A 74 -4.41 -6.93 -26.13
CA GLU A 74 -5.69 -7.63 -26.01
C GLU A 74 -6.83 -6.76 -26.53
N PRO A 75 -7.99 -7.35 -26.89
CA PRO A 75 -9.16 -6.59 -27.28
C PRO A 75 -9.53 -5.53 -26.23
N ARG A 76 -9.84 -4.31 -26.70
CA ARG A 76 -10.07 -3.15 -25.84
C ARG A 76 -11.09 -3.43 -24.73
N GLY A 77 -10.68 -3.15 -23.49
CA GLY A 77 -11.47 -3.27 -22.28
C GLY A 77 -11.67 -4.70 -21.78
N THR A 78 -10.95 -5.69 -22.32
CA THR A 78 -11.08 -7.10 -21.92
C THR A 78 -10.03 -7.58 -20.92
N ALA A 79 -9.00 -6.79 -20.63
CA ALA A 79 -7.95 -7.15 -19.68
C ALA A 79 -7.75 -6.08 -18.60
N GLY A 80 -7.25 -4.90 -18.97
CA GLY A 80 -6.86 -3.85 -18.04
C GLY A 80 -8.02 -3.37 -17.15
N ARG A 81 -9.19 -3.12 -17.75
CA ARG A 81 -10.37 -2.66 -16.99
C ARG A 81 -10.89 -3.70 -15.99
N PRO A 82 -11.09 -4.98 -16.35
CA PRO A 82 -11.39 -6.05 -15.38
C PRO A 82 -10.37 -6.16 -14.24
N MET A 83 -9.08 -6.04 -14.54
CA MET A 83 -8.01 -6.07 -13.52
C MET A 83 -8.13 -4.89 -12.56
N LEU A 84 -8.35 -3.68 -13.08
CA LEU A 84 -8.53 -2.48 -12.26
C LEU A 84 -9.75 -2.59 -11.35
N VAL A 85 -10.87 -3.10 -11.86
CA VAL A 85 -12.07 -3.38 -11.05
C VAL A 85 -11.73 -4.34 -9.91
N ALA A 86 -10.98 -5.41 -10.17
CA ALA A 86 -10.56 -6.33 -9.10
C ALA A 86 -9.70 -5.65 -8.03
N LEU A 87 -8.77 -4.77 -8.42
CA LEU A 87 -7.95 -3.99 -7.47
C LEU A 87 -8.81 -3.05 -6.62
N LEU A 88 -9.69 -2.26 -7.25
CA LEU A 88 -10.53 -1.28 -6.56
C LEU A 88 -11.47 -1.91 -5.52
N HIS A 89 -11.97 -3.12 -5.78
CA HIS A 89 -12.86 -3.84 -4.86
C HIS A 89 -12.12 -4.71 -3.83
N SER A 90 -10.78 -4.76 -3.87
CA SER A 90 -9.99 -5.62 -2.99
C SER A 90 -9.84 -5.09 -1.56
N GLY A 91 -10.04 -3.77 -1.37
CA GLY A 91 -9.71 -3.07 -0.14
C GLY A 91 -8.21 -2.90 0.12
N VAL A 92 -7.35 -3.25 -0.85
CA VAL A 92 -5.88 -3.10 -0.79
C VAL A 92 -5.47 -1.88 -1.61
N GLY A 93 -4.66 -1.00 -1.01
CA GLY A 93 -4.12 0.20 -1.65
C GLY A 93 -2.69 0.02 -2.14
N GLU A 94 -2.16 1.05 -2.80
CA GLU A 94 -0.74 1.14 -3.22
C GLU A 94 -0.25 -0.14 -3.93
N ILE A 95 -1.00 -0.58 -4.92
CA ILE A 95 -0.84 -1.89 -5.56
C ILE A 95 -0.84 -1.79 -7.08
N VAL A 96 0.08 -2.52 -7.70
CA VAL A 96 0.11 -2.78 -9.15
C VAL A 96 -0.10 -4.27 -9.41
N ALA A 97 -0.85 -4.59 -10.46
CA ALA A 97 -1.04 -5.92 -11.00
C ALA A 97 -0.57 -5.97 -12.46
N VAL A 98 0.26 -6.95 -12.79
CA VAL A 98 0.68 -7.26 -14.16
C VAL A 98 0.32 -8.72 -14.43
N VAL A 99 -0.57 -8.96 -15.39
CA VAL A 99 -0.94 -10.31 -15.81
C VAL A 99 -0.23 -10.61 -17.12
N THR A 100 0.72 -11.54 -17.04
CA THR A 100 1.47 -12.04 -18.18
C THR A 100 0.76 -13.25 -18.77
N ARG A 101 0.43 -13.19 -20.05
CA ARG A 101 -0.33 -14.25 -20.73
C ARG A 101 0.51 -14.96 -21.79
N TYR A 102 0.47 -16.28 -21.74
CA TYR A 102 0.93 -17.16 -22.82
C TYR A 102 -0.30 -17.80 -23.49
N PHE A 103 -0.50 -17.55 -24.79
CA PHE A 103 -1.64 -18.07 -25.52
C PHE A 103 -1.56 -19.58 -25.70
N GLY A 104 -2.64 -20.29 -25.37
CA GLY A 104 -2.72 -21.75 -25.39
C GLY A 104 -3.31 -22.38 -26.65
N GLY A 105 -3.56 -21.60 -27.72
CA GLY A 105 -4.18 -22.08 -28.96
C GLY A 105 -5.71 -22.03 -28.98
N VAL A 106 -6.37 -21.73 -27.85
CA VAL A 106 -7.85 -21.63 -27.76
C VAL A 106 -8.25 -20.18 -27.44
N LYS A 107 -9.14 -19.62 -28.26
CA LYS A 107 -9.66 -18.25 -28.05
C LYS A 107 -10.75 -18.25 -26.98
N LEU A 108 -10.62 -17.38 -25.98
CA LEU A 108 -11.59 -17.26 -24.87
C LEU A 108 -12.82 -16.37 -25.21
N GLY A 109 -12.76 -15.60 -26.31
CA GLY A 109 -13.74 -14.53 -26.57
C GLY A 109 -13.63 -13.37 -25.57
N THR A 110 -14.33 -12.27 -25.83
CA THR A 110 -14.22 -11.03 -25.03
C THR A 110 -14.67 -11.23 -23.58
N GLY A 111 -15.80 -11.91 -23.35
CA GLY A 111 -16.30 -12.22 -22.02
C GLY A 111 -15.42 -13.22 -21.26
N GLY A 112 -14.82 -14.18 -21.96
CA GLY A 112 -13.88 -15.13 -21.35
C GLY A 112 -12.58 -14.46 -20.93
N LEU A 113 -12.03 -13.56 -21.75
CA LEU A 113 -10.85 -12.76 -21.40
C LEU A 113 -11.12 -11.89 -20.17
N ALA A 114 -12.23 -11.16 -20.15
CA ALA A 114 -12.58 -10.30 -19.03
C ALA A 114 -12.69 -11.09 -17.71
N ARG A 115 -13.30 -12.28 -17.75
CA ARG A 115 -13.36 -13.17 -16.58
C ARG A 115 -12.00 -13.73 -16.19
N ALA A 116 -11.16 -14.11 -17.15
CA ALA A 116 -9.83 -14.65 -16.88
C ALA A 116 -8.92 -13.61 -16.22
N TYR A 117 -8.80 -12.41 -16.80
CA TYR A 117 -7.95 -11.35 -16.26
C TYR A 117 -8.41 -10.84 -14.90
N GLY A 118 -9.71 -10.55 -14.74
CA GLY A 118 -10.25 -10.15 -13.43
C GLY A 118 -10.12 -11.26 -12.38
N GLY A 119 -10.46 -12.49 -12.76
CA GLY A 119 -10.42 -13.65 -11.88
C GLY A 119 -9.02 -14.00 -11.38
N VAL A 120 -8.00 -13.95 -12.26
CA VAL A 120 -6.62 -14.27 -11.86
C VAL A 120 -6.04 -13.22 -10.91
N VAL A 121 -6.43 -11.95 -11.07
CA VAL A 121 -6.06 -10.89 -10.12
C VAL A 121 -6.75 -11.11 -8.77
N GLN A 122 -8.05 -11.46 -8.75
CA GLN A 122 -8.76 -11.79 -7.51
C GLN A 122 -8.13 -12.99 -6.78
N ALA A 123 -7.75 -14.04 -7.51
CA ALA A 123 -7.07 -15.21 -6.95
C ALA A 123 -5.65 -14.87 -6.43
N ALA A 124 -4.93 -13.96 -7.10
CA ALA A 124 -3.65 -13.46 -6.60
C ALA A 124 -3.81 -12.65 -5.30
N ILE A 125 -4.84 -11.80 -5.23
CA ILE A 125 -5.14 -10.98 -4.04
C ILE A 125 -5.51 -11.84 -2.83
N SER A 126 -6.21 -12.96 -3.02
CA SER A 126 -6.65 -13.83 -1.92
C SER A 126 -5.47 -14.52 -1.20
N THR A 127 -4.33 -14.63 -1.87
CA THR A 127 -3.09 -15.23 -1.33
C THR A 127 -1.99 -14.21 -1.08
N LEU A 128 -2.25 -12.92 -1.33
CA LEU A 128 -1.28 -11.83 -1.19
C LEU A 128 -0.92 -11.60 0.28
N PRO A 129 0.37 -11.68 0.67
CA PRO A 129 0.84 -11.21 1.97
C PRO A 129 0.69 -9.68 2.08
N ARG A 130 0.17 -9.20 3.21
CA ARG A 130 -0.17 -7.78 3.43
C ARG A 130 0.47 -7.24 4.69
N ILE A 131 0.76 -5.94 4.67
CA ILE A 131 1.08 -5.13 5.85
C ILE A 131 0.13 -3.94 5.91
N ASP A 132 -0.01 -3.35 7.10
CA ASP A 132 -0.80 -2.14 7.27
C ASP A 132 0.02 -0.91 6.90
N ARG A 133 -0.47 -0.10 5.98
CA ARG A 133 -0.10 1.31 5.85
C ARG A 133 -0.85 2.09 6.92
N VAL A 134 -0.12 2.82 7.75
CA VAL A 134 -0.68 3.68 8.81
C VAL A 134 -0.27 5.12 8.52
N ALA A 135 -1.26 6.01 8.39
CA ALA A 135 -1.01 7.44 8.24
C ALA A 135 -0.44 7.99 9.56
N THR A 136 0.68 8.69 9.50
CA THR A 136 1.32 9.32 10.66
C THR A 136 1.30 10.84 10.57
N THR A 137 1.34 11.48 11.73
CA THR A 137 1.60 12.91 11.85
C THR A 137 2.83 13.13 12.73
N PRO A 138 3.71 14.08 12.36
CA PRO A 138 4.81 14.50 13.23
C PRO A 138 4.24 15.09 14.54
N CYS A 139 4.91 14.79 15.64
CA CYS A 139 4.59 15.31 16.95
C CYS A 139 5.89 15.68 17.68
N GLU A 140 5.95 16.92 18.17
CA GLU A 140 7.05 17.40 19.00
C GLU A 140 6.62 17.39 20.46
N VAL A 141 7.45 16.86 21.33
CA VAL A 141 7.23 16.87 22.79
C VAL A 141 8.43 17.52 23.45
N THR A 142 8.20 18.55 24.26
CA THR A 142 9.21 19.17 25.12
C THR A 142 8.86 18.91 26.57
N LEU A 143 9.80 18.36 27.34
CA LEU A 143 9.57 17.93 28.72
C LEU A 143 10.83 18.02 29.58
N ALA A 144 10.66 18.13 30.90
CA ALA A 144 11.76 18.04 31.85
C ALA A 144 12.27 16.59 31.99
N TYR A 145 13.54 16.43 32.37
CA TYR A 145 14.20 15.12 32.57
C TYR A 145 13.41 14.17 33.49
N ALA A 146 12.75 14.70 34.52
CA ALA A 146 11.95 13.93 35.47
C ALA A 146 10.80 13.15 34.83
N HIS A 147 10.33 13.57 33.64
CA HIS A 147 9.20 12.96 32.95
C HIS A 147 9.60 12.05 31.77
N VAL A 148 10.88 12.02 31.40
CA VAL A 148 11.36 11.33 30.19
C VAL A 148 11.04 9.85 30.21
N ALA A 149 11.39 9.17 31.31
CA ALA A 149 11.15 7.74 31.44
C ALA A 149 9.65 7.39 31.35
N ALA A 150 8.80 8.20 31.98
CA ALA A 150 7.35 8.01 31.96
C ALA A 150 6.78 8.18 30.54
N VAL A 151 7.18 9.23 29.83
CA VAL A 151 6.74 9.48 28.45
C VAL A 151 7.27 8.41 27.50
N GLN A 152 8.56 8.08 27.53
CA GLN A 152 9.15 7.05 26.68
C GLN A 152 8.51 5.68 26.87
N HIS A 153 8.15 5.32 28.11
CA HIS A 153 7.47 4.06 28.39
C HIS A 153 6.06 3.97 27.78
N LEU A 154 5.39 5.12 27.58
CA LEU A 154 4.06 5.17 26.98
C LEU A 154 4.08 5.03 25.46
N LEU A 155 5.12 5.56 24.78
CA LEU A 155 5.16 5.68 23.32
C LEU A 155 4.86 4.37 22.56
N PRO A 156 5.42 3.19 22.94
CA PRO A 156 5.16 1.94 22.22
C PRO A 156 3.68 1.53 22.21
N ARG A 157 2.92 1.85 23.27
CA ARG A 157 1.49 1.53 23.38
C ARG A 157 0.65 2.23 22.32
N TYR A 158 1.12 3.37 21.82
CA TYR A 158 0.43 4.19 20.82
C TYR A 158 1.00 4.00 19.41
N GLY A 159 1.88 3.02 19.20
CA GLY A 159 2.51 2.75 17.90
C GLY A 159 3.37 3.92 17.41
N VAL A 160 3.93 4.70 18.33
CA VAL A 160 4.76 5.87 18.02
C VAL A 160 6.17 5.43 17.63
N THR A 161 6.70 6.03 16.58
CA THR A 161 8.12 5.95 16.22
C THR A 161 8.83 7.20 16.72
N VAL A 162 9.97 7.03 17.39
CA VAL A 162 10.82 8.15 17.81
C VAL A 162 11.83 8.44 16.70
N GLU A 163 11.75 9.60 16.07
CA GLU A 163 12.66 10.00 14.98
C GLU A 163 13.94 10.64 15.53
N ALA A 164 13.81 11.50 16.54
CA ALA A 164 14.94 12.14 17.18
C ALA A 164 14.67 12.44 18.66
N GLN A 165 15.77 12.51 19.41
CA GLN A 165 15.76 12.90 20.82
C GLN A 165 16.94 13.84 21.07
N ARG A 166 16.68 15.01 21.64
CA ARG A 166 17.70 16.00 22.02
C ARG A 166 17.61 16.30 23.50
N PHE A 167 18.78 16.28 24.16
CA PHE A 167 18.92 16.54 25.58
C PHE A 167 19.68 17.86 25.75
N ASP A 168 18.99 18.90 26.20
CA ASP A 168 19.53 20.23 26.49
C ASP A 168 18.99 20.69 27.86
N VAL A 169 18.68 21.97 28.05
CA VAL A 169 17.95 22.50 29.23
C VAL A 169 16.65 21.73 29.47
N ALA A 170 15.96 21.33 28.39
CA ALA A 170 14.84 20.40 28.40
C ALA A 170 15.10 19.25 27.40
N VAL A 171 14.30 18.19 27.51
CA VAL A 171 14.32 17.09 26.54
C VAL A 171 13.30 17.35 25.45
N HIS A 172 13.74 17.23 24.21
CA HIS A 172 12.91 17.38 23.01
C HIS A 172 12.83 16.04 22.29
N LEU A 173 11.60 15.58 22.03
CA LEU A 173 11.31 14.38 21.27
C LEU A 173 10.63 14.77 19.96
N GLU A 174 11.11 14.21 18.85
CA GLU A 174 10.44 14.24 17.55
C GLU A 174 9.88 12.86 17.27
N LEU A 175 8.57 12.79 17.04
CA LEU A 175 7.80 11.56 17.00
C LEU A 175 6.99 11.47 15.71
N GLN A 176 6.85 10.27 15.15
CA GLN A 176 5.79 9.95 14.19
C GLN A 176 4.67 9.20 14.92
N VAL A 177 3.48 9.78 14.89
CA VAL A 177 2.33 9.29 15.64
C VAL A 177 1.25 8.85 14.65
N PRO A 178 0.72 7.61 14.76
CA PRO A 178 -0.47 7.23 14.00
C PRO A 178 -1.57 8.28 14.19
N VAL A 179 -2.13 8.81 13.10
CA VAL A 179 -3.14 9.88 13.15
C VAL A 179 -4.32 9.50 14.05
N GLU A 180 -4.70 8.21 14.02
CA GLU A 180 -5.74 7.62 14.86
C GLU A 180 -5.42 7.61 16.37
N GLN A 181 -4.14 7.72 16.75
CA GLN A 181 -3.67 7.72 18.14
C GLN A 181 -3.27 9.11 18.64
N ALA A 182 -3.18 10.11 17.76
CA ALA A 182 -2.64 11.44 18.10
C ALA A 182 -3.35 12.08 19.30
N ALA A 183 -4.68 12.16 19.28
CA ALA A 183 -5.44 12.75 20.38
C ALA A 183 -5.26 11.99 21.71
N ALA A 184 -5.27 10.66 21.65
CA ALA A 184 -5.12 9.82 22.84
C ALA A 184 -3.70 9.91 23.44
N LEU A 185 -2.68 10.03 22.59
CA LEU A 185 -1.29 10.23 23.02
C LEU A 185 -1.11 11.57 23.73
N VAL A 186 -1.67 12.66 23.19
CA VAL A 186 -1.57 14.00 23.82
C VAL A 186 -2.16 13.95 25.24
N GLN A 187 -3.32 13.32 25.42
CA GLN A 187 -3.93 13.15 26.75
C GLN A 187 -3.03 12.33 27.69
N ALA A 188 -2.53 11.18 27.22
CA ALA A 188 -1.68 10.31 28.03
C ALA A 188 -0.36 10.98 28.48
N ILE A 189 0.25 11.78 27.60
CA ILE A 189 1.43 12.58 27.94
C ILE A 189 1.06 13.66 28.96
N GLY A 190 -0.08 14.32 28.79
CA GLY A 190 -0.61 15.28 29.75
C GLY A 190 -0.75 14.67 31.14
N ASP A 191 -1.39 13.50 31.26
CA ASP A 191 -1.60 12.80 32.52
C ASP A 191 -0.28 12.36 33.17
N ALA A 192 0.62 11.76 32.40
CA ALA A 192 1.91 11.26 32.88
C ALA A 192 2.86 12.37 33.35
N THR A 193 2.68 13.58 32.83
CA THR A 193 3.49 14.75 33.17
C THR A 193 2.76 15.75 34.07
N ARG A 194 1.51 15.48 34.46
CA ARG A 194 0.64 16.43 35.17
C ARG A 194 0.55 17.78 34.45
N GLY A 195 0.52 17.74 33.12
CA GLY A 195 0.48 18.90 32.23
C GLY A 195 1.82 19.62 32.05
N ALA A 196 2.93 19.09 32.56
CA ALA A 196 4.24 19.75 32.48
C ALA A 196 4.91 19.64 31.09
N ALA A 197 4.51 18.68 30.25
CA ALA A 197 5.03 18.56 28.90
C ALA A 197 4.27 19.46 27.91
N ALA A 198 5.01 20.14 27.03
CA ALA A 198 4.45 20.82 25.88
C ALA A 198 4.42 19.87 24.68
N VAL A 199 3.24 19.71 24.06
CA VAL A 199 3.02 18.81 22.91
C VAL A 199 2.51 19.60 21.72
N ARG A 200 3.12 19.43 20.55
CA ARG A 200 2.71 20.06 19.29
C ARG A 200 2.57 19.00 18.20
N LEU A 201 1.36 18.83 17.68
CA LEU A 201 1.10 18.03 16.48
C LEU A 201 1.36 18.87 15.23
N GLY A 202 2.02 18.30 14.23
CA GLY A 202 2.14 18.89 12.90
C GLY A 202 1.00 18.47 11.96
N ALA A 203 1.14 18.87 10.69
CA ALA A 203 0.27 18.37 9.64
C ALA A 203 0.65 16.92 9.30
N PRO A 204 -0.32 16.03 8.99
CA PRO A 204 -0.02 14.67 8.55
C PRO A 204 1.00 14.70 7.41
N ALA A 205 1.98 13.81 7.45
CA ALA A 205 2.82 13.62 6.28
C ALA A 205 1.94 12.96 5.21
N ASP A 206 1.78 13.62 4.06
CA ASP A 206 1.21 12.99 2.88
C ASP A 206 2.20 11.91 2.44
N GLY A 207 1.89 10.66 2.80
CA GLY A 207 2.68 9.48 2.46
C GLY A 207 2.59 9.13 0.98
#